data_AF-A0A2D4TTP9-F1
#
_entry.id   AF-A0A2D4TTP9-F1
#
_cell.length_a   1.000
_cell.length_b   1.000
_cell.length_c   1.000
_cell.angle_alpha   90.00
_cell.angle_beta   90.00
_cell.angle_gamma   90.00
#
_symmetry.space_group_name_H-M   'P 1'
#
loop_
_entity.id
_entity.type
_entity.pdbx_description
1 polymer ?
#
loop_
_entity_poly.entity_id
_entity_poly.type
_entity_poly.pdbx_seq_one_letter_code
_entity_poly.pdbx_strand_id
1 'polypeptide(L)' 'TIILANATRDAEKTRGEGDAIATSTYAEAYNRDPEFYDFTRSLRAYRNTFSDQGDILLIDPDSDYFKYLNKSKPQ' A
#
# COMPACT_ATOMS: atom_id res chain seq x y z
N THR A 1 -3.71 -17.08 -39.42
CA THR A 1 -4.51 -18.33 -39.34
C THR A 1 -5.36 -18.29 -38.08
N ILE A 2 -6.54 -18.91 -38.12
CA ILE A 2 -7.52 -18.94 -37.02
C ILE A 2 -6.92 -19.50 -35.72
N ILE A 3 -5.97 -20.44 -35.83
CA ILE A 3 -5.27 -21.07 -34.69
C ILE A 3 -4.50 -20.03 -33.87
N LEU A 4 -3.75 -19.14 -34.52
CA LEU A 4 -2.99 -18.10 -33.82
C LEU A 4 -3.94 -17.08 -33.15
N ALA A 5 -5.01 -16.68 -33.85
CA ALA A 5 -6.00 -15.78 -33.29
C ALA A 5 -6.71 -16.35 -32.05
N ASN A 6 -7.05 -17.65 -32.08
CA ASN A 6 -7.64 -18.34 -30.93
C ASN A 6 -6.64 -18.45 -29.78
N ALA A 7 -5.38 -18.81 -30.05
CA ALA A 7 -4.35 -18.88 -29.03
C ALA A 7 -4.10 -17.52 -28.35
N THR A 8 -4.07 -16.43 -29.11
CA THR A 8 -3.95 -15.08 -28.55
C THR A 8 -5.17 -14.72 -27.71
N ARG A 9 -6.39 -14.97 -28.20
CA ARG A 9 -7.62 -14.71 -27.44
C ARG A 9 -7.62 -15.43 -26.09
N ASP A 10 -7.23 -16.70 -26.09
CA ASP A 10 -7.25 -17.51 -24.87
C ASP A 10 -6.16 -17.06 -23.89
N ALA A 11 -4.96 -16.70 -24.38
CA ALA A 11 -3.90 -16.13 -23.56
C ALA A 11 -4.30 -14.79 -22.91
N GLU A 12 -4.93 -13.91 -23.67
CA GLU A 12 -5.46 -12.63 -23.18
C GLU A 12 -6.53 -12.81 -22.12
N LYS A 13 -7.41 -13.81 -22.29
CA LYS A 13 -8.42 -14.15 -21.31
C LYS A 13 -7.80 -14.65 -20.00
N THR A 14 -6.86 -15.59 -20.06
CA THR A 14 -6.15 -16.09 -18.88
C THR A 14 -5.38 -14.99 -18.17
N ARG A 15 -4.76 -14.09 -18.92
CA ARG A 15 -4.06 -12.92 -18.35
C ARG A 15 -5.04 -12.00 -17.62
N GLY A 16 -6.17 -11.66 -18.24
CA GLY A 16 -7.21 -10.83 -17.61
C GLY A 16 -7.80 -11.45 -16.34
N GLU A 17 -8.04 -12.77 -16.34
CA GLU A 17 -8.49 -13.50 -15.15
C GLU A 17 -7.44 -13.44 -14.02
N GLY A 18 -6.17 -13.60 -14.35
CA GLY A 18 -5.07 -13.46 -13.39
C GLY A 18 -4.97 -12.05 -12.79
N ASP A 19 -5.05 -11.02 -13.63
CA ASP A 19 -5.02 -9.61 -13.21
C ASP A 19 -6.20 -9.28 -12.27
N ALA A 20 -7.39 -9.83 -12.57
CA ALA A 20 -8.57 -9.67 -11.72
C ALA A 20 -8.40 -10.33 -10.34
N ILE A 21 -7.90 -11.56 -10.30
CA ILE A 21 -7.65 -12.28 -9.04
C ILE A 21 -6.60 -11.56 -8.20
N ALA A 22 -5.51 -11.12 -8.83
CA ALA A 22 -4.45 -10.37 -8.14
C ALA A 22 -5.02 -9.09 -7.53
N THR A 23 -5.77 -8.31 -8.31
CA THR A 23 -6.40 -7.07 -7.85
C THR A 23 -7.37 -7.32 -6.69
N SER A 24 -8.22 -8.36 -6.79
CA SER A 24 -9.15 -8.74 -5.72
C SER A 24 -8.40 -9.13 -4.44
N THR A 25 -7.36 -9.94 -4.56
CA THR A 25 -6.54 -10.39 -3.43
C THR A 25 -5.85 -9.22 -2.74
N TYR A 26 -5.29 -8.29 -3.53
CA TYR A 26 -4.72 -7.06 -2.99
C TYR A 26 -5.78 -6.22 -2.28
N ALA A 27 -6.94 -5.99 -2.90
CA ALA A 27 -8.02 -5.22 -2.27
C ALA A 27 -8.51 -5.87 -0.97
N GLU A 28 -8.69 -7.19 -0.95
CA GLU A 28 -9.06 -7.94 0.26
C GLU A 28 -8.00 -7.86 1.34
N ALA A 29 -6.72 -8.02 0.99
CA ALA A 29 -5.62 -7.91 1.95
C ALA A 29 -5.53 -6.51 2.58
N TYR A 30 -5.76 -5.46 1.79
CA TYR A 30 -5.78 -4.07 2.26
C TYR A 30 -7.04 -3.73 3.08
N ASN A 31 -8.19 -4.29 2.71
CA ASN A 31 -9.45 -4.09 3.43
C ASN A 31 -9.58 -4.94 4.70
N ARG A 32 -8.77 -5.99 4.85
CA ARG A 32 -8.85 -6.89 6.02
C ARG A 32 -8.56 -6.17 7.33
N ASP A 33 -7.65 -5.19 7.28
CA ASP A 33 -7.39 -4.29 8.40
C ASP A 33 -6.80 -2.96 7.89
N PRO A 34 -7.68 -2.00 7.54
CA PRO A 34 -7.25 -0.67 7.10
C PRO A 34 -6.41 0.06 8.17
N GLU A 35 -6.67 -0.20 9.46
CA GLU A 35 -5.94 0.40 10.56
C GLU A 35 -4.50 -0.14 10.65
N PHE A 36 -4.32 -1.44 10.44
CA PHE A 36 -2.99 -2.06 10.38
C PHE A 36 -2.16 -1.56 9.20
N TYR A 37 -2.78 -1.39 8.02
CA TYR A 37 -2.12 -0.78 6.87
C TYR A 37 -1.68 0.65 7.17
N ASP A 38 -2.60 1.48 7.66
CA ASP A 38 -2.33 2.86 8.03
C ASP A 38 -1.21 2.96 9.07
N PHE A 39 -1.23 2.10 10.09
CA PHE A 39 -0.20 2.02 11.12
C PHE A 39 1.16 1.67 10.52
N THR A 40 1.24 0.59 9.75
CA THR A 40 2.50 0.12 9.16
C THR A 40 3.07 1.13 8.17
N ARG A 41 2.21 1.77 7.36
CA ARG A 41 2.60 2.83 6.44
C ARG A 41 3.14 4.04 7.18
N SER A 42 2.48 4.45 8.26
CA SER A 42 2.92 5.58 9.11
C SER A 42 4.29 5.30 9.73
N LEU A 43 4.53 4.10 10.26
CA LEU A 43 5.84 3.71 10.81
C LEU A 43 6.96 3.73 9.76
N ARG A 44 6.68 3.29 8.53
CA ARG A 44 7.65 3.36 7.43
C ARG A 44 7.96 4.80 7.05
N ALA A 45 6.94 5.67 7.01
CA ALA A 45 7.12 7.08 6.74
C ALA A 45 8.02 7.73 7.80
N TYR A 46 7.79 7.47 9.09
CA TYR A 46 8.66 7.94 10.17
C TYR A 46 10.10 7.49 9.96
N ARG A 47 10.31 6.20 9.69
CA ARG A 47 11.66 5.66 9.47
C ARG A 47 12.38 6.37 8.33
N ASN A 48 11.70 6.61 7.21
CA ASN A 48 12.30 7.27 6.05
C ASN A 48 12.61 8.74 6.36
N THR A 49 11.66 9.47 6.93
CA THR A 49 11.82 10.89 7.28
C THR A 49 12.92 11.11 8.32
N PHE A 50 13.08 10.21 9.30
CA PHE A 50 14.14 10.30 10.31
C PHE A 50 15.45 9.61 9.90
N SER A 51 15.53 8.99 8.72
CA SER A 51 16.75 8.32 8.25
C SER A 51 17.78 9.28 7.68
N ASP A 52 17.36 10.46 7.22
CA ASP A 52 18.27 11.48 6.72
C ASP A 52 18.50 12.57 7.79
N GLN A 53 19.76 12.74 8.20
CA GLN A 53 20.14 13.63 9.31
C GLN A 53 20.17 15.11 8.91
N GLY A 54 20.08 15.42 7.60
CA GLY A 54 20.22 16.76 7.05
C GLY A 54 18.92 17.55 6.84
N ASP A 55 17.75 16.92 6.99
CA ASP A 55 16.48 17.53 6.62
C ASP A 55 15.91 18.40 7.74
N ILE A 56 15.68 19.69 7.45
CA ILE A 56 14.90 20.58 8.32
C ILE A 56 13.43 20.21 8.16
N LEU A 57 12.90 19.51 9.16
CA LEU A 57 11.53 19.02 9.16
C LEU A 57 10.59 20.09 9.74
N LEU A 58 9.81 20.76 8.88
CA LEU A 58 8.76 21.69 9.31
C LEU A 58 7.41 20.95 9.36
N ILE A 59 7.11 20.32 10.49
CA ILE A 59 5.86 19.57 10.71
C ILE A 59 5.18 20.09 11.98
N ASP A 60 3.87 20.29 11.88
CA ASP A 60 3.01 20.57 13.02
C ASP A 60 2.94 19.34 13.96
N PRO A 61 3.29 19.47 15.25
CA PRO A 61 3.21 18.38 16.23
C PRO A 61 1.83 17.74 16.36
N ASP A 62 0.77 18.50 16.08
CA ASP A 62 -0.63 18.06 16.16
C ASP A 62 -1.14 17.48 14.82
N SER A 63 -0.27 17.37 13.81
CA SER A 63 -0.59 16.78 12.52
C SER A 63 -0.97 15.29 12.63
N ASP A 64 -1.93 14.88 11.81
CA ASP A 64 -2.26 13.46 11.56
C ASP A 64 -1.06 12.61 11.16
N TYR A 65 0.02 13.23 10.68
CA TYR A 65 1.28 12.56 10.44
C TYR A 65 1.73 11.80 11.70
N PHE A 66 1.66 12.40 12.89
CA PHE A 66 2.07 11.77 14.15
C PHE A 66 0.95 11.03 14.90
N LYS A 67 -0.18 10.73 14.24
CA LYS A 67 -1.37 10.13 14.89
C LYS A 67 -1.07 8.90 15.75
N TYR A 68 -0.11 8.07 15.35
CA TYR A 68 0.28 6.87 16.09
C TYR A 68 1.40 7.10 17.12
N LEU A 69 2.28 8.09 16.89
CA LEU A 69 3.34 8.44 17.84
C LEU A 69 2.79 9.21 19.05
N ASN A 70 1.83 10.10 18.83
CA ASN A 70 1.18 10.87 19.89
C ASN A 70 0.30 9.99 20.79
N LYS A 71 -0.35 8.96 20.22
CA LYS A 71 -1.15 7.98 20.96
C LYS A 71 -0.34 7.01 21.82
N SER A 72 0.97 6.86 21.58
CA SER A 72 1.82 5.94 22.36
C SER A 72 2.38 6.56 23.64
N LYS A 73 2.18 7.86 23.89
CA LYS A 73 2.56 8.47 25.17
C LYS A 73 1.59 7.95 26.25
N PRO A 74 2.08 7.22 27.27
CA PRO A 74 1.26 6.98 28.45
C PRO A 74 0.91 8.36 29.05
N GLN A 75 -0.35 8.54 29.44
CA GLN A 75 -0.76 9.70 30.23
C GLN A 75 0.09 9.83 31.48
#